data_AF-A0A178LPI1-F1
#
_entry.id   AF-A0A178LPI1-F1
#
_cell.length_a   1.000
_cell.length_b   1.000
_cell.length_c   1.000
_cell.angle_alpha   90.00
_cell.angle_beta   90.00
_cell.angle_gamma   90.00
#
_symmetry.space_group_name_H-M   'P 1'
#
loop_
_entity.id
_entity.type
_entity.pdbx_description
1 polymer ?
#
loop_
_entity_poly.entity_id
_entity_poly.type
_entity_poly.pdbx_seq_one_letter_code
_entity_poly.pdbx_strand_id
1 'polypeptide(L)'
;MGTVVARVDTIAVRAMAQEFTVAAAILGEAARKHMVHFDFGAATAGRAHAGRGEALGEALAEVASSVREWSRAAAEIAAVLDVSADRYEDADAGAADRLG
;
A
#
# COMPACT_ATOMS: atom_id res chain seq x y z
N MET A 1 31.67 4.64 -28.86
CA MET A 1 31.39 4.14 -27.50
C MET A 1 29.88 4.02 -27.37
N GLY A 2 29.33 2.81 -27.37
CA GLY A 2 27.90 2.61 -27.19
C GLY A 2 27.55 2.72 -25.71
N THR A 3 26.63 3.61 -25.36
CA THR A 3 26.01 3.63 -24.03
C THR A 3 25.32 2.28 -23.81
N VAL A 4 25.74 1.55 -22.78
CA VAL A 4 25.00 0.37 -22.32
C VAL A 4 23.65 0.90 -21.83
N VAL A 5 22.61 0.68 -22.63
CA VAL A 5 21.24 1.00 -22.23
C VAL A 5 20.89 0.01 -21.13
N ALA A 6 20.75 0.49 -19.90
CA ALA A 6 20.20 -0.31 -18.82
C ALA A 6 18.76 -0.66 -19.20
N ARG A 7 18.51 -1.92 -19.56
CA ARG A 7 17.18 -2.41 -19.91
C ARG A 7 16.47 -2.76 -18.61
N VAL A 8 15.39 -2.05 -18.31
CA VAL A 8 14.54 -2.36 -17.16
C VAL A 8 13.64 -3.52 -17.52
N ASP A 9 13.59 -4.52 -16.63
CA ASP A 9 12.65 -5.63 -16.77
C ASP A 9 11.25 -5.16 -16.33
N THR A 10 10.45 -4.74 -17.31
CA THR A 10 9.09 -4.22 -17.04
C THR A 10 8.16 -5.30 -16.52
N ILE A 11 8.41 -6.58 -16.83
CA ILE A 11 7.65 -7.72 -16.28
C ILE A 11 7.91 -7.82 -14.79
N ALA A 12 9.17 -7.74 -14.36
CA ALA A 12 9.52 -7.73 -12.93
C ALA A 12 8.91 -6.53 -12.19
N VAL A 13 8.95 -5.34 -12.79
CA VAL A 13 8.34 -4.12 -12.20
C VAL A 13 6.83 -4.27 -12.04
N ARG A 14 6.12 -4.79 -13.04
CA ARG A 14 4.68 -5.06 -12.96
C ARG A 14 4.34 -6.14 -11.93
N ALA A 15 5.18 -7.17 -11.79
CA ALA A 15 5.02 -8.17 -10.73
C ALA A 15 5.12 -7.54 -9.33
N MET A 16 6.09 -6.65 -9.11
CA MET A 16 6.20 -5.89 -7.85
C MET A 16 4.99 -4.98 -7.62
N ALA A 17 4.50 -4.28 -8.65
CA ALA A 17 3.28 -3.45 -8.55
C ALA A 17 2.05 -4.29 -8.13
N GLN A 18 1.93 -5.49 -8.67
CA GLN A 18 0.87 -6.43 -8.30
C GLN A 18 1.00 -6.89 -6.84
N GLU A 19 2.20 -7.16 -6.35
CA GLU A 19 2.44 -7.52 -4.94
C GLU A 19 2.01 -6.39 -3.99
N PHE A 20 2.38 -5.14 -4.31
CA PHE A 20 1.96 -3.97 -3.53
C PHE A 20 0.44 -3.75 -3.58
N THR A 21 -0.19 -4.00 -4.73
CA THR A 21 -1.65 -3.95 -4.88
C THR A 21 -2.34 -4.97 -3.98
N VAL A 22 -1.83 -6.20 -3.93
CA VAL A 22 -2.35 -7.26 -3.06
C VAL A 22 -2.18 -6.89 -1.59
N ALA A 23 -1.00 -6.39 -1.21
CA ALA A 23 -0.73 -5.93 0.15
C ALA A 23 -1.67 -4.79 0.56
N ALA A 24 -1.88 -3.80 -0.31
CA ALA A 24 -2.81 -2.70 -0.09
C ALA A 24 -4.25 -3.21 0.15
N ALA A 25 -4.70 -4.17 -0.65
CA ALA A 25 -6.03 -4.77 -0.52
C ALA A 25 -6.21 -5.52 0.81
N ILE A 26 -5.21 -6.33 1.21
CA ILE A 26 -5.24 -7.08 2.47
C ILE A 26 -5.30 -6.12 3.66
N LEU A 27 -4.44 -5.11 3.69
CA LEU A 27 -4.40 -4.11 4.77
C LEU A 27 -5.68 -3.29 4.84
N GLY A 28 -6.19 -2.86 3.69
CA GLY A 28 -7.43 -2.09 3.60
C GLY A 28 -8.65 -2.90 4.07
N GLU A 29 -8.70 -4.17 3.72
CA GLU A 29 -9.78 -5.06 4.17
C GLU A 29 -9.69 -5.39 5.66
N ALA A 30 -8.48 -5.61 6.19
CA ALA A 30 -8.28 -5.79 7.62
C ALA A 30 -8.71 -4.55 8.42
N ALA A 31 -8.36 -3.35 7.92
CA ALA A 31 -8.77 -2.09 8.53
C ALA A 31 -10.29 -1.92 8.52
N ARG A 32 -10.97 -2.26 7.43
CA ARG A 32 -12.44 -2.19 7.33
C ARG A 32 -13.14 -3.20 8.22
N LYS A 33 -12.73 -4.47 8.18
CA LYS A 33 -13.43 -5.56 8.87
C LYS A 33 -13.20 -5.58 10.37
N HIS A 34 -11.95 -5.43 10.81
CA HIS A 34 -11.62 -5.71 12.21
C HIS A 34 -11.68 -4.46 13.09
N MET A 35 -11.53 -3.28 12.50
CA MET A 35 -11.34 -2.04 13.27
C MET A 35 -12.61 -1.22 13.45
N VAL A 36 -13.65 -1.49 12.66
CA VAL A 36 -15.01 -0.98 12.91
C VAL A 36 -15.65 -1.63 14.14
N HIS A 37 -15.13 -2.78 14.57
CA HIS A 37 -15.68 -3.55 15.70
C HIS A 37 -14.92 -3.38 17.03
N PHE A 38 -13.89 -2.53 17.08
CA PHE A 38 -13.22 -2.20 18.35
C PHE A 38 -14.07 -1.23 19.17
N ASP A 39 -15.17 -1.72 19.74
CA ASP A 39 -16.00 -0.97 20.69
C ASP A 39 -15.43 -1.13 22.12
N PHE A 40 -14.17 -0.74 22.28
CA PHE A 40 -13.51 -0.65 23.58
C PHE A 40 -13.61 0.79 24.08
N GLY A 41 -14.43 1.00 25.10
CA GLY A 41 -14.63 2.29 25.74
C GLY A 41 -15.00 2.14 27.20
N ALA A 42 -15.17 3.28 27.90
CA ALA A 42 -15.54 3.29 29.32
C ALA A 42 -16.84 2.50 29.61
N ALA A 43 -17.74 2.40 28.62
CA ALA A 43 -18.98 1.63 28.68
C ALA A 43 -18.73 0.10 28.72
N THR A 44 -17.70 -0.41 28.03
CA THR A 44 -17.37 -1.85 27.99
C THR A 44 -16.35 -2.29 29.04
N ALA A 45 -15.48 -1.38 29.53
CA ALA A 45 -14.46 -1.69 30.55
C ALA A 45 -14.99 -1.68 32.00
N GLY A 46 -16.18 -1.11 32.24
CA GLY A 46 -16.73 -0.90 33.59
C GLY A 46 -16.06 0.26 34.33
N ARG A 47 -16.78 0.89 35.28
CA ARG A 47 -16.35 2.18 35.90
C ARG A 47 -14.98 2.15 36.60
N ALA A 48 -14.52 0.99 37.08
CA ALA A 48 -13.21 0.83 37.71
C ALA A 48 -12.04 0.83 36.71
N HIS A 49 -12.31 0.61 35.42
CA HIS A 49 -11.30 0.53 34.36
C HIS A 49 -11.60 1.50 33.21
N ALA A 50 -12.51 2.46 33.40
CA ALA A 50 -12.91 3.43 32.38
C ALA A 50 -11.71 4.11 31.71
N GLY A 51 -10.77 4.66 32.48
CA GLY A 51 -9.57 5.30 31.93
C GLY A 51 -8.61 4.35 31.20
N ARG A 52 -8.55 3.06 31.59
CA ARG A 52 -7.75 2.05 30.86
C ARG A 52 -8.44 1.59 29.58
N GLY A 53 -9.77 1.52 29.60
CA GLY A 53 -10.59 1.20 28.42
C GLY A 53 -10.53 2.30 27.37
N GLU A 54 -10.58 3.57 27.80
CA GLU A 54 -10.41 4.73 26.92
C GLU A 54 -9.01 4.77 26.28
N ALA A 55 -7.95 4.62 27.08
CA ALA A 55 -6.59 4.56 26.56
C ALA A 55 -6.37 3.39 25.57
N LEU A 56 -7.00 2.24 25.81
CA LEU A 56 -6.97 1.11 24.86
C LEU A 56 -7.72 1.44 23.57
N GLY A 57 -8.88 2.10 23.66
CA GLY A 57 -9.63 2.55 22.50
C GLY A 57 -8.84 3.53 21.63
N GLU A 58 -8.18 4.51 22.25
CA GLU A 58 -7.30 5.47 21.56
C GLU A 58 -6.13 4.76 20.86
N ALA A 59 -5.44 3.87 21.56
CA ALA A 59 -4.32 3.11 20.98
C ALA A 59 -4.77 2.23 19.79
N LEU A 60 -5.95 1.60 19.88
CA LEU A 60 -6.52 0.82 18.77
C LEU A 60 -6.91 1.71 17.59
N ALA A 61 -7.44 2.91 17.84
CA ALA A 61 -7.76 3.88 16.81
C ALA A 61 -6.49 4.38 16.07
N GLU A 62 -5.40 4.60 16.79
CA GLU A 62 -4.10 4.98 16.22
C GLU A 62 -3.53 3.86 15.32
N VAL A 63 -3.54 2.61 15.80
CA VAL A 63 -3.16 1.45 14.98
C VAL A 63 -4.05 1.37 13.74
N ALA A 64 -5.35 1.65 13.86
CA ALA A 64 -6.27 1.66 12.72
C ALA A 64 -5.92 2.71 11.68
N SER A 65 -5.56 3.90 12.14
CA SER A 65 -5.10 4.96 11.25
C SER A 65 -3.83 4.53 10.51
N SER A 66 -2.86 3.99 11.25
CA SER A 66 -1.58 3.55 10.70
C SER A 66 -1.74 2.46 9.63
N VAL A 67 -2.60 1.45 9.87
CA VAL A 67 -2.86 0.39 8.89
C VAL A 67 -3.53 0.94 7.62
N ARG A 68 -4.44 1.91 7.74
CA ARG A 68 -5.04 2.59 6.58
C ARG A 68 -4.01 3.38 5.78
N GLU A 69 -3.11 4.07 6.47
CA GLU A 69 -2.01 4.80 5.82
C GLU A 69 -1.07 3.86 5.08
N TRP A 70 -0.73 2.71 5.66
CA TRP A 70 0.09 1.70 4.99
C TRP A 70 -0.60 1.09 3.78
N SER A 71 -1.90 0.79 3.88
CA SER A 71 -2.70 0.35 2.73
C SER A 71 -2.66 1.37 1.59
N ARG A 72 -2.84 2.66 1.90
CA ARG A 72 -2.75 3.73 0.91
C ARG A 72 -1.35 3.84 0.32
N ALA A 73 -0.31 3.86 1.15
CA ALA A 73 1.07 3.97 0.68
C ALA A 73 1.46 2.80 -0.23
N ALA A 74 1.03 1.57 0.08
CA ALA A 74 1.24 0.42 -0.79
C ALA A 74 0.55 0.59 -2.16
N ALA A 75 -0.69 1.11 -2.19
CA ALA A 75 -1.38 1.41 -3.44
C ALA A 75 -0.67 2.52 -4.25
N GLU A 76 -0.17 3.55 -3.59
CA GLU A 76 0.61 4.62 -4.23
C GLU A 76 1.92 4.09 -4.85
N ILE A 77 2.63 3.20 -4.14
CA ILE A 77 3.83 2.54 -4.67
C ILE A 77 3.48 1.70 -5.90
N ALA A 78 2.42 0.89 -5.85
CA ALA A 78 1.96 0.11 -7.00
C ALA A 78 1.70 0.99 -8.22
N ALA A 79 0.96 2.09 -8.04
CA ALA A 79 0.65 3.02 -9.12
C ALA A 79 1.91 3.66 -9.74
N VAL A 80 2.89 4.04 -8.91
CA VAL A 80 4.17 4.59 -9.40
C VAL A 80 4.96 3.55 -10.18
N LEU A 81 4.96 2.29 -9.75
CA LEU A 81 5.63 1.20 -10.46
C LEU A 81 4.99 0.93 -11.82
N ASP A 82 3.66 0.91 -11.90
CA ASP A 82 2.94 0.73 -13.18
C ASP A 82 3.22 1.87 -14.16
N VAL A 83 3.10 3.12 -13.71
CA VAL A 83 3.43 4.30 -14.54
C VAL A 83 4.89 4.27 -15.01
N SER A 84 5.79 3.78 -14.17
CA SER A 84 7.21 3.64 -14.54
C SER A 84 7.40 2.54 -15.57
N ALA A 85 6.73 1.39 -15.43
CA ALA A 85 6.77 0.30 -16.40
C ALA A 85 6.25 0.75 -17.78
N ASP A 86 5.12 1.44 -17.81
CA ASP A 86 4.54 2.00 -19.05
C ASP A 86 5.55 2.92 -19.76
N ARG A 87 6.19 3.83 -19.01
CA ARG A 87 7.22 4.73 -19.56
C ARG A 87 8.42 3.99 -20.15
N TYR A 88 8.84 2.88 -19.54
CA TYR A 88 9.95 2.07 -20.06
C TYR A 88 9.55 1.32 -21.33
N GLU A 89 8.33 0.79 -21.41
CA GLU A 89 7.80 0.14 -22.61
C GLU A 89 7.69 1.13 -23.78
N ASP A 90 7.18 2.34 -23.54
CA ASP A 90 7.11 3.41 -24.54
C ASP A 90 8.50 3.82 -25.07
N ALA A 91 9.49 3.90 -24.16
CA ALA A 91 10.87 4.23 -24.53
C ALA A 91 11.52 3.14 -25.38
N ASP A 92 11.30 1.87 -25.05
CA ASP A 92 11.79 0.71 -25.81
C ASP A 92 11.13 0.62 -27.20
N ALA A 93 9.81 0.85 -27.29
CA ALA A 93 9.09 0.89 -28.57
C ALA A 93 9.61 2.02 -29.47
N GLY A 94 9.77 3.23 -28.93
CA GLY A 94 10.32 4.36 -29.69
C GLY A 94 11.77 4.15 -30.13
N ALA A 95 12.56 3.36 -29.39
CA ALA A 95 13.90 2.97 -29.82
C ALA A 95 13.88 1.93 -30.94
N ALA A 96 12.96 0.95 -30.90
CA ALA A 96 12.79 -0.05 -31.95
C ALA A 96 12.37 0.59 -33.29
N ASP A 97 11.43 1.52 -33.26
CA ASP A 97 10.95 2.24 -34.47
C ASP A 97 12.05 3.08 -35.16
N ARG A 98 13.08 3.50 -34.43
CA ARG A 98 14.22 4.24 -35.00
C ARG A 98 15.32 3.34 -35.57
N LEU A 99 15.30 2.05 -35.24
CA LEU A 99 16.32 1.08 -35.62
C LEU A 99 15.87 0.13 -36.75
N GLY A 100 14.57 0.08 -37.05
CA GLY A 100 13.99 -0.60 -38.22
C GLY A 100 13.92 0.30 -39.45
#